data_AF-A0A087GDI9-F1
#
_entry.id   AF-A0A087GDI9-F1
#
_cell.length_a   1.000
_cell.length_b   1.000
_cell.length_c   1.000
_cell.angle_alpha   90.00
_cell.angle_beta   90.00
_cell.angle_gamma   90.00
#
_symmetry.space_group_name_H-M   'P 1'
#
loop_
_entity.id
_entity.type
_entity.pdbx_description
1 polymer ?
#
loop_
_entity_poly.entity_id
_entity_poly.type
_entity_poly.pdbx_seq_one_letter_code
_entity_poly.pdbx_strand_id
1 'polypeptide(L)'
;MKRLLSPVFWSLFLLLSSVICSATVQNEADCAAVGTLISSCAEFVNYGNPDPIPGSSCCDSMTILGTYSASSEKRRWLCDCFMDLINVYNSNATAISTLSGFCGVVLGFTIDPNTDCNFIQ
;
A
#
# COMPACT_ATOMS: atom_id res chain seq x y z
N MET A 1 -11.53 -28.77 -53.68
CA MET A 1 -10.64 -28.45 -52.55
C MET A 1 -11.44 -27.75 -51.45
N LYS A 2 -12.08 -28.52 -50.56
CA LYS A 2 -12.71 -27.98 -49.35
C LYS A 2 -12.15 -28.78 -48.20
N ARG A 3 -10.99 -28.34 -47.69
CA ARG A 3 -10.40 -28.91 -46.49
C ARG A 3 -11.34 -28.54 -45.35
N LEU A 4 -12.10 -29.54 -44.91
CA LEU A 4 -12.87 -29.54 -43.68
C LEU A 4 -11.91 -29.25 -42.52
N LEU A 5 -11.70 -27.97 -42.21
CA LEU A 5 -11.07 -27.57 -40.96
C LEU A 5 -12.05 -27.94 -39.85
N SER A 6 -11.64 -28.96 -39.11
CA SER A 6 -12.43 -29.77 -38.20
C SER A 6 -12.96 -28.94 -37.02
N PRO A 7 -14.13 -29.30 -36.43
CA PRO A 7 -14.68 -28.62 -35.25
C PRO A 7 -13.72 -28.65 -34.04
N VAL A 8 -12.75 -29.55 -34.07
CA VAL A 8 -11.64 -29.69 -33.11
C VAL A 8 -10.79 -28.42 -33.03
N PHE A 9 -10.63 -27.69 -34.15
CA PHE A 9 -9.85 -26.44 -34.18
C PHE A 9 -10.54 -25.29 -33.44
N TRP A 10 -11.88 -25.30 -33.35
CA TRP A 10 -12.65 -24.33 -32.57
C TRP A 10 -12.68 -24.69 -31.08
N SER A 11 -12.72 -25.98 -30.73
CA SER A 11 -12.65 -26.43 -29.33
C SER A 11 -11.30 -26.10 -28.69
N LEU A 12 -10.20 -26.13 -29.43
CA LEU A 12 -8.86 -25.83 -28.90
C LEU A 12 -8.66 -24.33 -28.61
N PHE A 13 -9.39 -23.45 -29.32
CA PHE A 13 -9.29 -22.00 -29.15
C PHE A 13 -10.12 -21.48 -27.96
N LEU A 14 -11.19 -22.21 -27.58
CA LEU A 14 -12.03 -21.90 -26.41
C LEU A 14 -11.42 -22.34 -25.07
N LEU A 15 -10.43 -23.24 -25.08
CA LEU A 15 -9.73 -23.70 -23.88
C LEU A 15 -8.56 -22.78 -23.48
N LEU A 16 -8.23 -21.78 -24.30
CA LEU A 16 -7.13 -20.84 -24.08
C LEU A 16 -7.59 -19.41 -23.72
N SER A 17 -8.89 -19.20 -23.51
CA SER A 17 -9.41 -17.90 -23.05
C SER A 17 -9.52 -17.87 -21.53
N SER A 18 -8.51 -17.20 -20.96
CA SER A 18 -8.64 -16.35 -19.79
C SER A 18 -8.99 -17.03 -18.46
N VAL A 19 -7.96 -17.61 -17.85
CA VAL A 19 -7.79 -17.48 -16.40
C VAL A 19 -7.61 -15.99 -16.11
N ILE A 20 -8.70 -15.28 -15.80
CA ILE A 20 -8.62 -13.99 -15.11
C ILE A 20 -8.64 -14.34 -13.62
N CYS A 21 -7.45 -14.51 -13.04
CA CYS A 21 -7.30 -14.37 -11.60
C CYS A 21 -7.50 -12.88 -11.29
N SER A 22 -8.75 -12.45 -11.14
CA SER A 22 -9.04 -11.23 -10.38
C SER A 22 -8.77 -11.57 -8.93
N ALA A 23 -7.50 -11.49 -8.53
CA ALA A 23 -7.14 -11.41 -7.14
C ALA A 23 -7.55 -10.02 -6.65
N THR A 24 -8.83 -9.84 -6.32
CA THR A 24 -9.22 -8.78 -5.38
C THR A 24 -8.75 -9.26 -4.02
N VAL A 25 -7.46 -9.09 -3.75
CA VAL A 25 -6.87 -9.44 -2.46
C VAL A 25 -7.45 -8.49 -1.42
N GLN A 26 -7.95 -9.08 -0.34
CA GLN A 26 -8.65 -8.40 0.73
C GLN A 26 -7.66 -7.53 1.52
N ASN A 27 -7.93 -6.22 1.57
CA ASN A 27 -7.01 -5.15 2.01
C ASN A 27 -6.63 -5.18 3.51
N GLU A 28 -7.32 -5.97 4.34
CA GLU A 28 -7.19 -5.85 5.81
C GLU A 28 -6.08 -6.72 6.40
N ALA A 29 -5.77 -7.88 5.79
CA ALA A 29 -4.65 -8.73 6.21
C ALA A 29 -3.29 -8.22 5.69
N ASP A 30 -3.32 -7.37 4.65
CA ASP A 30 -2.11 -6.91 3.96
C ASP A 30 -1.41 -5.79 4.75
N CYS A 31 -2.17 -4.88 5.35
CA CYS A 31 -1.60 -3.73 6.09
C CYS A 31 -1.22 -4.02 7.54
N ALA A 32 -1.40 -5.26 8.02
CA ALA A 32 -1.08 -5.63 9.41
C ALA A 32 0.40 -5.38 9.77
N ALA A 33 1.31 -5.58 8.81
CA ALA A 33 2.73 -5.26 8.99
C ALA A 33 2.96 -3.76 9.18
N VAL A 34 2.24 -2.92 8.43
CA VAL A 34 2.29 -1.45 8.57
C VAL A 34 1.75 -1.03 9.93
N GLY A 35 0.60 -1.56 10.35
CA GLY A 35 0.04 -1.29 11.68
C GLY A 35 0.99 -1.68 12.81
N THR A 36 1.68 -2.83 12.68
CA THR A 36 2.69 -3.28 13.66
C THR A 36 3.86 -2.31 13.74
N LEU A 37 4.38 -1.84 12.60
CA LEU A 37 5.50 -0.88 12.58
C LEU A 37 5.07 0.50 13.12
N ILE A 38 3.84 0.92 12.80
CA ILE A 38 3.26 2.18 13.29
C ILE A 38 2.95 2.13 14.79
N SER A 39 2.80 0.95 15.40
CA SER A 39 2.62 0.85 16.86
C SER A 39 3.77 1.47 17.65
N SER A 40 4.99 1.49 17.09
CA SER A 40 6.15 2.21 17.65
C SER A 40 5.97 3.73 17.67
N CYS A 41 5.02 4.26 16.90
CA CYS A 41 4.67 5.68 16.77
C CYS A 41 3.34 6.02 17.46
N ALA A 42 2.78 5.11 18.27
CA ALA A 42 1.42 5.22 18.78
C ALA A 42 1.13 6.54 19.50
N GLU A 43 2.03 7.04 20.37
CA GLU A 43 1.82 8.31 21.07
C GLU A 43 1.59 9.47 20.08
N PHE A 44 2.47 9.61 19.09
CA PHE A 44 2.36 10.66 18.09
C PHE A 44 1.13 10.47 17.20
N VAL A 45 0.81 9.24 16.78
CA VAL A 45 -0.37 8.97 15.96
C VAL A 45 -1.68 9.21 16.71
N ASN A 46 -1.73 8.96 18.02
CA ASN A 46 -2.93 9.14 18.84
C ASN A 46 -3.11 10.57 19.36
N TYR A 47 -2.02 11.31 19.58
CA TYR A 47 -2.07 12.60 20.27
C TYR A 47 -1.42 13.75 19.50
N GLY A 48 -0.72 13.46 18.39
CA GLY A 48 0.04 14.45 17.62
C GLY A 48 1.28 14.99 18.33
N ASN A 49 1.68 14.38 19.46
CA ASN A 49 2.86 14.76 20.23
C ASN A 49 3.35 13.59 21.11
N PRO A 50 4.63 13.58 21.52
CA PRO A 50 5.71 14.45 21.05
C PRO A 50 6.12 14.12 19.60
N ASP A 51 6.73 15.07 18.90
CA ASP A 51 7.24 14.86 17.55
C ASP A 51 8.26 13.71 17.52
N PRO A 52 8.17 12.78 16.55
CA PRO A 52 9.16 11.72 16.38
C PRO A 52 10.52 12.31 16.03
N ILE A 53 11.57 11.80 16.68
CA ILE A 53 12.95 12.20 16.40
C ILE A 53 13.69 11.09 15.64
N PRO A 54 14.56 11.44 14.68
CA PRO A 54 15.43 10.46 14.02
C PRO A 54 16.23 9.63 15.03
N GLY A 55 16.30 8.31 14.83
CA GLY A 55 16.92 7.35 15.75
C GLY A 55 16.03 6.87 16.91
N SER A 56 14.77 7.33 16.98
CA SER A 56 13.75 6.72 17.84
C SER A 56 13.22 5.41 17.23
N SER A 57 12.63 4.55 18.06
CA SER A 57 11.98 3.31 17.61
C SER A 57 10.87 3.56 16.56
N CYS A 58 10.16 4.68 16.67
CA CYS A 58 9.19 5.12 15.67
C CYS A 58 9.88 5.38 14.32
N CYS A 59 10.95 6.19 14.29
CA CYS A 59 11.62 6.50 13.05
C CYS A 59 12.43 5.34 12.46
N ASP A 60 12.91 4.41 13.29
CA ASP A 60 13.49 3.15 12.82
C ASP A 60 12.43 2.29 12.11
N SER A 61 11.21 2.24 12.68
CA SER A 61 10.07 1.56 12.07
C SER A 61 9.63 2.21 10.75
N MET A 62 9.61 3.55 10.69
CA MET A 62 9.36 4.29 9.45
C MET A 62 10.45 4.04 8.40
N THR A 63 11.71 3.93 8.82
CA THR A 63 12.82 3.60 7.91
C THR A 63 12.62 2.22 7.29
N ILE A 64 12.18 1.24 8.08
CA ILE A 64 11.80 -0.09 7.59
C ILE A 64 10.68 0.03 6.56
N LEU A 65 9.62 0.80 6.81
CA LEU A 65 8.53 1.04 5.85
C LEU A 65 9.03 1.66 4.54
N GLY A 66 10.00 2.58 4.60
CA GLY A 66 10.64 3.15 3.41
C GLY A 66 11.36 2.12 2.53
N THR A 67 11.72 0.95 3.05
CA THR A 67 12.28 -0.13 2.22
C THR A 67 11.22 -0.85 1.38
N TYR A 68 9.94 -0.76 1.75
CA TYR A 68 8.84 -1.34 0.99
C TYR A 68 8.53 -0.53 -0.27
N SER A 69 8.86 0.77 -0.33
CA SER A 69 8.60 1.63 -1.50
C SER A 69 9.53 1.41 -2.71
N ALA A 70 10.14 0.23 -2.84
CA ALA A 70 11.12 -0.09 -3.88
C ALA A 70 10.52 -0.26 -5.29
N SER A 71 9.21 -0.56 -5.40
CA SER A 71 8.50 -0.71 -6.68
C SER A 71 7.16 0.01 -6.67
N SER A 72 6.63 0.26 -7.86
CA SER A 72 5.32 0.90 -8.09
C SER A 72 4.19 0.22 -7.33
N GLU A 73 4.09 -1.10 -7.50
CA GLU A 73 3.09 -1.95 -6.87
C GLU A 73 3.14 -1.85 -5.33
N LYS A 74 4.35 -1.90 -4.75
CA LYS A 74 4.51 -1.80 -3.30
C LYS A 74 4.26 -0.38 -2.78
N ARG A 75 4.59 0.66 -3.56
CA ARG A 75 4.24 2.04 -3.20
C ARG A 75 2.72 2.24 -3.17
N ARG A 76 2.00 1.68 -4.14
CA ARG A 76 0.54 1.73 -4.16
C ARG A 76 -0.07 0.99 -2.97
N TRP A 77 0.36 -0.25 -2.73
CA TRP A 77 -0.04 -1.01 -1.54
C TRP A 77 0.25 -0.24 -0.24
N LEU A 78 1.45 0.33 -0.09
CA LEU A 78 1.81 1.09 1.10
C LEU A 78 0.96 2.36 1.23
N CYS A 79 0.66 3.03 0.12
CA CYS A 79 -0.26 4.17 0.07
C CYS A 79 -1.63 3.78 0.60
N ASP A 80 -2.22 2.69 0.09
CA ASP A 80 -3.52 2.19 0.53
C ASP A 80 -3.52 1.93 2.05
N CYS A 81 -2.45 1.34 2.58
CA CYS A 81 -2.30 1.13 4.03
C CYS A 81 -2.23 2.42 4.85
N PHE A 82 -1.54 3.46 4.35
CA PHE A 82 -1.50 4.75 5.03
C PHE A 82 -2.85 5.49 4.96
N MET A 83 -3.62 5.31 3.87
CA MET A 83 -4.97 5.87 3.76
C MET A 83 -5.95 5.20 4.72
N ASP A 84 -5.85 3.87 4.86
CA ASP A 84 -6.61 3.14 5.88
C ASP A 84 -6.25 3.61 7.29
N LEU A 85 -4.96 3.87 7.56
CA LEU A 85 -4.52 4.42 8.84
C LEU A 85 -5.09 5.83 9.10
N ILE A 86 -5.10 6.71 8.10
CA ILE A 86 -5.73 8.03 8.19
C ILE A 86 -7.20 7.91 8.55
N ASN A 87 -7.92 6.96 7.95
CA ASN A 87 -9.33 6.73 8.23
C ASN A 87 -9.55 6.28 9.69
N VAL A 88 -8.68 5.42 10.22
CA VAL A 88 -8.73 4.97 11.62
C VAL A 88 -8.45 6.11 12.60
N TYR A 89 -7.44 6.94 12.32
CA TYR A 89 -7.01 8.05 13.18
C TYR A 89 -7.42 9.42 12.62
N ASN A 90 -8.65 9.53 12.11
CA ASN A 90 -9.13 10.71 11.39
C ASN A 90 -8.89 12.05 12.11
N SER A 91 -9.01 12.06 13.44
CA SER A 91 -8.85 13.24 14.29
C SER A 91 -7.41 13.72 14.37
N ASN A 92 -6.45 12.84 14.05
CA ASN A 92 -5.02 13.10 14.02
C ASN A 92 -4.41 12.78 12.64
N ALA A 93 -5.19 12.90 11.56
CA ALA A 93 -4.71 12.64 10.21
C ALA A 93 -3.45 13.46 9.87
N THR A 94 -3.34 14.68 10.39
CA THR A 94 -2.15 15.55 10.23
C THR A 94 -0.90 14.97 10.91
N ALA A 95 -1.05 14.25 12.02
CA ALA A 95 0.08 13.57 12.65
C ALA A 95 0.60 12.47 11.72
N ILE A 96 -0.31 11.66 11.15
CA ILE A 96 0.07 10.61 10.19
C ILE A 96 0.72 11.22 8.93
N SER A 97 0.19 12.31 8.39
CA SER A 97 0.72 12.96 7.18
C SER A 97 2.12 13.53 7.36
N THR A 98 2.46 13.97 8.57
CA THR A 98 3.76 14.59 8.89
C THR A 98 4.80 13.58 9.39
N LEU A 99 4.39 12.35 9.71
CA LEU A 99 5.22 11.32 10.32
C LEU A 99 6.47 10.98 9.50
N SER A 100 6.32 10.81 8.18
CA SER A 100 7.45 10.51 7.28
C SER A 100 8.44 11.67 7.23
N GLY A 101 7.95 12.91 7.26
CA GLY A 101 8.75 14.13 7.29
C GLY A 101 9.61 14.25 8.55
N PHE A 102 9.03 14.03 9.73
CA PHE A 102 9.77 14.04 11.00
C PHE A 102 10.89 13.01 11.04
N CYS A 103 10.66 11.83 10.46
CA CYS A 103 11.66 10.78 10.39
C CYS A 103 12.62 10.88 9.19
N GLY A 104 12.45 11.87 8.31
CA GLY A 104 13.29 12.03 7.11
C GLY A 104 13.16 10.88 6.11
N VAL A 105 12.02 10.18 6.10
CA VAL A 105 11.77 9.00 5.26
C VAL A 105 11.00 9.39 4.00
N VAL A 106 11.48 8.94 2.84
CA VAL A 106 10.81 9.15 1.54
C VAL A 106 10.11 7.86 1.12
N LEU A 107 8.78 7.87 1.09
CA LEU A 107 7.95 6.72 0.69
C LEU A 107 7.62 6.68 -0.82
N GLY A 108 7.99 7.73 -1.56
CA GLY A 108 7.69 7.86 -2.99
C GLY A 108 6.24 8.27 -3.30
N PHE A 109 5.46 8.66 -2.29
CA PHE A 109 4.15 9.29 -2.42
C PHE A 109 3.92 10.25 -1.23
N THR A 110 2.91 11.09 -1.32
CA THR A 110 2.52 12.00 -0.22
C THR A 110 1.43 11.33 0.61
N ILE A 111 1.60 11.33 1.93
CA ILE A 111 0.57 10.88 2.86
C ILE A 111 -0.40 12.05 3.07
N ASP A 112 -1.56 12.02 2.43
CA ASP A 112 -2.62 13.03 2.57
C ASP A 112 -3.99 12.34 2.47
N PRO A 113 -5.03 12.77 3.22
CA PRO A 113 -6.37 12.17 3.15
C PRO A 113 -7.00 12.14 1.74
N ASN A 114 -6.50 12.97 0.80
CA ASN A 114 -6.99 13.05 -0.57
C ASN A 114 -6.03 12.39 -1.58
N THR A 115 -4.98 11.72 -1.12
CA THR A 115 -4.07 10.99 -2.01
C THR A 115 -4.83 9.84 -2.68
N ASP A 116 -4.93 9.89 -4.00
CA ASP A 116 -5.44 8.77 -4.79
C ASP A 116 -4.28 7.82 -5.16
N CYS A 117 -4.25 6.68 -4.47
CA CYS A 117 -3.21 5.68 -4.60
C CYS A 117 -3.13 5.05 -6.01
N ASN A 118 -4.17 5.20 -6.85
CA ASN A 118 -4.15 4.69 -8.23
C ASN A 118 -3.16 5.43 -9.14
N PHE A 119 -2.75 6.65 -8.78
CA PHE A 119 -1.77 7.43 -9.55
C PHE A 119 -0.32 7.24 -9.09
N ILE A 120 -0.09 6.37 -8.11
CA ILE A 120 1.26 6.05 -7.63
C ILE A 120 1.94 5.07 -8.59
N GLN A 121 3.04 5.53 -9.20
CA GLN A 121 3.89 4.76 -10.10
C GLN A 121 5.04 4.11 -9.35
#